data_AF-A0A848TQH7-F1
#
_entry.id   AF-A0A848TQH7-F1
#
_cell.length_a   1.000
_cell.length_b   1.000
_cell.length_c   1.000
_cell.angle_alpha   90.00
_cell.angle_beta   90.00
_cell.angle_gamma   90.00
#
_symmetry.space_group_name_H-M   'P 1'
#
loop_
_entity.id
_entity.type
_entity.pdbx_description
1 polymer ?
#
loop_
_entity_poly.entity_id
_entity_poly.type
_entity_poly.pdbx_seq_one_letter_code
_entity_poly.pdbx_strand_id
1 'polypeptide(L)'
;NWGAWDSGMVSGELKAQFEAAGVTLVNSEGGAAMLVNELNTDYANQPQVIIGGTLPAAVSHIGNLQTHRIKRQLKLENNPFLMHHVIQGKAVLPVVNAVGWMAQTCERLYPDFAVFKVENTKLFKGIVFDGQEKEDYIIELKELEKRAEQIVFETTVLSEGEKLPTYHYRAKVTLVHKKAIPEAPKFSHQISGNYQATDGAILYEDGSLFHGKYFQGIEQILDCTEGQIVLSCVGPEVPLSEQGQFPIQSVNTFFADIQYQGMVVWVQKYKDGAKSLPLQTDSAILYKNIPFGKKLWVNVKIKEATDFKMIAECTVYDEEGTVYMQTNGAAVTVSKQLVW
;
A
#
# COMPACT_ATOMS: atom_id res chain seq x y z
N ASN A 1 26.23 -3.77 12.54
CA ASN A 1 25.68 -4.91 13.30
C ASN A 1 26.37 -6.19 12.87
N TRP A 2 26.93 -6.92 13.83
CA TRP A 2 27.73 -8.11 13.56
C TRP A 2 26.95 -9.37 13.93
N GLY A 3 26.93 -10.34 13.02
CA GLY A 3 26.51 -11.71 13.32
C GLY A 3 27.48 -12.40 14.27
N ALA A 4 27.10 -13.59 14.74
CA ALA A 4 27.94 -14.37 15.64
C ALA A 4 29.24 -14.82 14.94
N TRP A 5 30.38 -14.63 15.60
CA TRP A 5 31.70 -14.96 15.04
C TRP A 5 32.05 -16.42 15.24
N ASP A 6 32.70 -17.02 14.24
CA ASP A 6 33.33 -18.35 14.30
C ASP A 6 34.68 -18.30 15.05
N SER A 7 34.74 -17.52 16.13
CA SER A 7 35.81 -17.49 17.12
C SER A 7 35.37 -16.68 18.34
N GLY A 8 35.67 -17.18 19.55
CA GLY A 8 35.52 -16.45 20.81
C GLY A 8 34.07 -16.18 21.30
N MET A 9 33.10 -16.01 20.41
CA MET A 9 31.70 -15.70 20.74
C MET A 9 30.79 -16.94 20.81
N VAL A 10 31.18 -18.04 20.17
CA VAL A 10 30.33 -19.22 19.98
C VAL A 10 31.12 -20.48 20.39
N SER A 11 30.59 -21.26 21.33
CA SER A 11 31.16 -22.58 21.67
C SER A 11 30.87 -23.61 20.57
N GLY A 12 31.52 -24.77 20.60
CA GLY A 12 31.26 -25.83 19.62
C GLY A 12 29.78 -26.28 19.61
N GLU A 13 29.16 -26.37 20.78
CA GLU A 13 27.74 -26.75 20.91
C GLU A 13 26.80 -25.67 20.36
N LEU A 14 27.12 -24.39 20.61
CA LEU A 14 26.32 -23.28 20.09
C LEU A 14 26.48 -23.13 18.57
N LYS A 15 27.66 -23.44 18.02
CA LYS A 15 27.90 -23.48 16.57
C LYS A 15 27.00 -24.50 15.90
N ALA A 16 26.90 -25.71 16.45
CA ALA A 16 26.01 -26.75 15.94
C ALA A 16 24.53 -26.31 15.94
N GLN A 17 24.09 -25.53 16.93
CA GLN A 17 22.74 -24.98 16.98
C GLN A 17 22.49 -23.91 15.91
N PHE A 18 23.45 -23.01 15.67
CA PHE A 18 23.35 -22.04 14.59
C PHE A 18 23.31 -22.71 13.22
N GLU A 19 24.17 -23.70 12.99
CA GLU A 19 24.18 -24.49 11.75
C GLU A 19 22.85 -25.25 11.55
N ALA A 20 22.32 -25.88 12.60
CA ALA A 20 21.02 -26.56 12.55
C ALA A 20 19.86 -25.59 12.28
N ALA A 21 19.98 -24.33 12.71
CA ALA A 21 19.03 -23.26 12.39
C ALA A 21 19.28 -22.61 11.02
N GLY A 22 20.28 -23.05 10.25
CA GLY A 22 20.63 -22.46 8.95
C GLY A 22 21.31 -21.09 9.03
N VAL A 23 21.89 -20.74 10.19
CA VAL A 23 22.61 -19.49 10.41
C VAL A 23 24.10 -19.69 10.17
N THR A 24 24.69 -18.93 9.25
CA THR A 24 26.12 -18.95 8.99
C THR A 24 26.87 -17.95 9.89
N LEU A 25 27.94 -18.41 10.52
CA LEU A 25 28.81 -17.59 11.37
C LEU A 25 29.74 -16.71 10.55
N VAL A 26 30.09 -15.55 11.11
CA VAL A 26 31.12 -14.66 10.54
C VAL A 26 32.49 -15.31 10.76
N ASN A 27 33.18 -15.69 9.69
CA ASN A 27 34.53 -16.23 9.83
C ASN A 27 35.51 -15.12 10.27
N SER A 28 36.53 -15.50 11.03
CA SER A 28 37.43 -14.55 11.69
C SER A 28 38.21 -13.66 10.72
N GLU A 29 38.63 -14.20 9.58
CA GLU A 29 39.41 -13.46 8.58
C GLU A 29 38.54 -12.44 7.85
N GLY A 30 37.42 -12.88 7.29
CA GLY A 30 36.48 -12.03 6.56
C GLY A 30 35.83 -10.98 7.46
N GLY A 31 35.49 -11.33 8.71
CA GLY A 31 34.96 -10.37 9.68
C GLY A 31 35.94 -9.24 9.97
N ALA A 32 37.19 -9.56 10.28
CA ALA A 32 38.22 -8.55 10.54
C ALA A 32 38.50 -7.68 9.30
N ALA A 33 38.57 -8.30 8.11
CA ALA A 33 38.76 -7.58 6.85
C ALA A 33 37.61 -6.59 6.58
N MET A 34 36.36 -6.99 6.83
CA MET A 34 35.21 -6.09 6.68
C MET A 34 35.26 -4.93 7.66
N LEU A 35 35.67 -5.14 8.92
CA LEU A 35 35.82 -4.04 9.88
C LEU A 35 36.80 -2.98 9.35
N VAL A 36 37.95 -3.41 8.84
CA VAL A 36 38.95 -2.49 8.26
C VAL A 36 38.39 -1.80 7.02
N ASN A 37 37.65 -2.52 6.18
CA ASN A 37 37.02 -1.97 4.98
C ASN A 37 36.03 -0.85 5.33
N GLU A 38 35.19 -1.04 6.34
CA GLU A 38 34.19 -0.04 6.78
C GLU A 38 34.82 1.24 7.37
N LEU A 39 36.10 1.22 7.74
CA LEU A 39 36.84 2.42 8.15
C LEU A 39 37.33 3.26 6.96
N ASN A 40 37.18 2.78 5.72
CA ASN A 40 37.52 3.54 4.52
C ASN A 40 36.52 4.69 4.31
N THR A 41 37.04 5.87 3.96
CA THR A 41 36.25 7.06 3.61
C THR A 41 35.27 6.83 2.46
N ASP A 42 35.51 5.83 1.60
CA ASP A 42 34.60 5.43 0.53
C ASP A 42 33.21 5.03 1.05
N TYR A 43 33.12 4.60 2.32
CA TYR A 43 31.88 4.20 2.98
C TYR A 43 31.35 5.24 3.97
N ALA A 44 31.88 6.47 4.00
CA ALA A 44 31.51 7.50 4.97
C ALA A 44 30.01 7.86 4.97
N ASN A 45 29.30 7.61 3.86
CA ASN A 45 27.86 7.84 3.73
C ASN A 45 26.98 6.60 4.04
N GLN A 46 27.57 5.52 4.56
CA GLN A 46 26.86 4.29 4.93
C GLN A 46 26.74 4.20 6.46
N PRO A 47 25.67 4.74 7.08
CA PRO A 47 25.58 4.85 8.52
C PRO A 47 25.42 3.51 9.24
N GLN A 48 25.12 2.43 8.51
CA GLN A 48 24.90 1.10 9.07
C GLN A 48 25.20 0.00 8.05
N VAL A 49 26.04 -0.95 8.46
CA VAL A 49 26.31 -2.20 7.76
C VAL A 49 25.84 -3.39 8.60
N ILE A 50 25.38 -4.46 7.95
CA ILE A 50 25.11 -5.75 8.59
C ILE A 50 26.10 -6.76 8.03
N ILE A 51 26.92 -7.34 8.92
CA ILE A 51 27.96 -8.32 8.54
C ILE A 51 27.58 -9.66 9.15
N GLY A 52 27.25 -10.62 8.29
CA GLY A 52 26.77 -11.95 8.68
C GLY A 52 26.31 -12.75 7.47
N GLY A 53 26.08 -14.05 7.66
CA GLY A 53 25.40 -14.85 6.65
C GLY A 53 23.92 -14.49 6.51
N THR A 54 23.31 -14.92 5.42
CA THR A 54 21.86 -14.81 5.22
C THR A 54 21.14 -15.58 6.33
N LEU A 55 20.34 -14.88 7.13
CA LEU A 55 19.50 -15.52 8.13
C LEU A 55 18.38 -16.32 7.45
N PRO A 56 17.95 -17.45 8.03
CA PRO A 56 16.76 -18.15 7.56
C PRO A 56 15.54 -17.20 7.60
N ALA A 57 14.57 -17.45 6.74
CA ALA A 57 13.32 -16.71 6.77
C ALA A 57 12.67 -16.83 8.15
N ALA A 58 12.30 -15.70 8.75
CA ALA A 58 11.62 -15.69 10.03
C ALA A 58 10.28 -16.43 9.93
N VAL A 59 10.03 -17.32 10.89
CA VAL A 59 8.77 -18.06 11.02
C VAL A 59 7.96 -17.41 12.14
N SER A 60 6.69 -17.11 11.88
CA SER A 60 5.87 -16.44 12.88
C SER A 60 5.39 -17.39 13.96
N HIS A 61 5.36 -16.90 15.20
CA HIS A 61 4.72 -17.61 16.30
C HIS A 61 3.20 -17.40 16.29
N ILE A 62 2.44 -18.47 16.05
CA ILE A 62 0.98 -18.46 16.09
C ILE A 62 0.48 -18.79 17.50
N GLY A 63 0.46 -17.77 18.36
CA GLY A 63 0.00 -17.88 19.76
C GLY A 63 -1.43 -17.36 19.99
N ASN A 64 -1.75 -17.02 21.24
CA ASN A 64 -3.04 -16.42 21.62
C ASN A 64 -3.26 -15.05 20.95
N LEU A 65 -4.53 -14.68 20.71
CA LEU A 65 -4.91 -13.38 20.17
C LEU A 65 -4.36 -12.23 21.04
N GLN A 66 -3.82 -11.21 20.39
CA GLN A 66 -3.25 -10.00 20.99
C GLN A 66 -3.87 -8.75 20.36
N THR A 67 -3.81 -7.65 21.12
CA THR A 67 -4.06 -6.30 20.59
C THR A 67 -2.75 -5.52 20.64
N HIS A 68 -2.32 -5.01 19.49
CA HIS A 68 -1.10 -4.21 19.38
C HIS A 68 -1.48 -2.74 19.20
N ARG A 69 -0.78 -1.85 19.89
CA ARG A 69 -0.91 -0.40 19.68
C ARG A 69 0.45 0.17 19.29
N ILE A 70 0.56 0.65 18.06
CA ILE A 70 1.79 1.20 17.50
C ILE A 70 1.60 2.70 17.33
N LYS A 71 2.51 3.48 17.92
CA LYS A 71 2.55 4.94 17.75
C LYS A 71 3.33 5.30 16.49
N ARG A 72 2.85 6.29 15.75
CA ARG A 72 3.52 6.88 14.60
C ARG A 72 3.38 8.39 14.68
N GLN A 73 4.51 9.07 14.71
CA GLN A 73 4.54 10.51 14.49
C GLN A 73 4.53 10.76 12.97
N LEU A 74 3.54 11.50 12.47
CA LEU A 74 3.39 11.88 11.08
C LEU A 74 3.60 13.39 10.94
N LYS A 75 4.61 13.77 10.16
CA LYS A 75 4.87 15.16 9.76
C LYS A 75 5.00 15.24 8.25
N LEU A 76 4.54 16.35 7.67
CA LEU A 76 4.58 16.55 6.22
C LEU A 76 6.01 16.45 5.66
N GLU A 77 6.99 17.04 6.36
CA GLU A 77 8.42 17.02 5.99
C GLU A 77 9.01 15.60 5.87
N ASN A 78 8.47 14.62 6.61
CA ASN A 78 8.91 13.23 6.59
C ASN A 78 8.18 12.38 5.54
N ASN A 79 7.26 12.98 4.77
CA ASN A 79 6.40 12.30 3.81
C ASN A 79 6.28 13.10 2.50
N PRO A 80 7.39 13.26 1.74
CA PRO A 80 7.42 14.12 0.53
C PRO A 80 6.34 13.78 -0.50
N PHE A 81 5.96 12.51 -0.65
CA PHE A 81 4.93 12.10 -1.59
C PHE A 81 3.57 12.80 -1.38
N LEU A 82 3.27 13.31 -0.18
CA LEU A 82 2.02 14.01 0.10
C LEU A 82 1.88 15.31 -0.71
N MET A 83 2.99 15.90 -1.15
CA MET A 83 2.99 17.05 -2.06
C MET A 83 2.52 16.69 -3.48
N HIS A 84 2.32 15.39 -3.76
CA HIS A 84 1.73 14.89 -4.99
C HIS A 84 0.29 14.39 -4.82
N HIS A 85 -0.30 14.60 -3.64
CA HIS A 85 -1.72 14.33 -3.38
C HIS A 85 -2.31 15.52 -2.60
N VAL A 86 -2.58 16.60 -3.34
CA VAL A 86 -3.01 17.90 -2.82
C VAL A 86 -4.44 18.19 -3.29
N ILE A 87 -5.35 18.41 -2.34
CA ILE A 87 -6.76 18.71 -2.61
C ILE A 87 -7.04 20.10 -2.03
N GLN A 88 -7.55 21.02 -2.84
CA GLN A 88 -7.85 22.41 -2.42
C GLN A 88 -6.64 23.11 -1.77
N GLY A 89 -5.45 22.92 -2.36
CA GLY A 89 -4.20 23.49 -1.86
C GLY A 89 -3.66 22.85 -0.57
N LYS A 90 -4.28 21.79 -0.05
CA LYS A 90 -3.84 21.10 1.17
C LYS A 90 -3.34 19.70 0.84
N ALA A 91 -2.19 19.32 1.40
CA ALA A 91 -1.71 17.95 1.31
C ALA A 91 -2.64 17.03 2.14
N VAL A 92 -3.05 15.90 1.55
CA VAL A 92 -3.99 14.96 2.18
C VAL A 92 -3.40 13.56 2.12
N LEU A 93 -3.47 12.80 3.20
CA LEU A 93 -3.11 11.39 3.17
C LEU A 93 -4.11 10.61 2.30
N PRO A 94 -3.69 9.99 1.19
CA PRO A 94 -4.58 9.18 0.37
C PRO A 94 -5.20 8.05 1.19
N VAL A 95 -6.48 7.75 0.97
CA VAL A 95 -7.17 6.67 1.68
C VAL A 95 -6.47 5.33 1.43
N VAL A 96 -5.99 5.09 0.22
CA VAL A 96 -5.23 3.87 -0.11
C VAL A 96 -3.90 3.78 0.65
N ASN A 97 -3.21 4.90 0.92
CA ASN A 97 -2.00 4.93 1.76
C ASN A 97 -2.33 4.66 3.24
N ALA A 98 -3.45 5.17 3.74
CA ALA A 98 -3.92 4.84 5.09
C ALA A 98 -4.29 3.35 5.23
N VAL A 99 -4.96 2.78 4.23
CA VAL A 99 -5.29 1.35 4.18
C VAL A 99 -4.05 0.48 4.04
N GLY A 100 -3.12 0.85 3.15
CA GLY A 100 -1.84 0.16 2.99
C GLY A 100 -1.00 0.24 4.26
N TRP A 101 -1.01 1.37 4.98
CA TRP A 101 -0.40 1.46 6.30
C TRP A 101 -1.03 0.44 7.27
N MET A 102 -2.36 0.34 7.34
CA MET A 102 -3.01 -0.65 8.20
C MET A 102 -2.62 -2.09 7.85
N ALA A 103 -2.75 -2.44 6.56
CA ALA A 103 -2.48 -3.80 6.09
C ALA A 103 -1.02 -4.21 6.27
N GLN A 104 -0.08 -3.35 5.89
CA GLN A 104 1.36 -3.63 5.99
C GLN A 104 1.85 -3.63 7.45
N THR A 105 1.18 -2.91 8.37
CA THR A 105 1.54 -3.02 9.80
C THR A 105 1.13 -4.37 10.37
N CYS A 106 -0.01 -4.94 9.95
CA CYS A 106 -0.35 -6.33 10.28
C CYS A 106 0.70 -7.30 9.73
N GLU A 107 1.07 -7.15 8.45
CA GLU A 107 2.04 -8.00 7.77
C GLU A 107 3.41 -8.01 8.45
N ARG A 108 3.88 -6.86 8.96
CA ARG A 108 5.16 -6.76 9.68
C ARG A 108 5.21 -7.56 10.98
N LEU A 109 4.07 -7.85 11.60
CA LEU A 109 4.02 -8.72 12.79
C LEU A 109 4.21 -10.19 12.44
N TYR A 110 3.98 -10.58 11.18
CA TYR A 110 3.94 -11.97 10.73
C TYR A 110 4.72 -12.16 9.40
N PRO A 111 6.07 -12.22 9.44
CA PRO A 111 6.94 -12.13 8.26
C PRO A 111 6.79 -13.22 7.20
N ASP A 112 6.25 -14.39 7.53
CA ASP A 112 5.93 -15.51 6.62
C ASP A 112 4.49 -15.45 6.07
N PHE A 113 3.71 -14.44 6.44
CA PHE A 113 2.39 -14.13 5.89
C PHE A 113 2.46 -12.95 4.92
N ALA A 114 1.44 -12.84 4.07
CA ALA A 114 1.23 -11.72 3.17
C ALA A 114 -0.18 -11.16 3.31
N VAL A 115 -0.34 -9.86 3.05
CA VAL A 115 -1.68 -9.25 2.93
C VAL A 115 -2.42 -9.90 1.76
N PHE A 116 -3.56 -10.53 2.04
CA PHE A 116 -4.39 -11.17 1.02
C PHE A 116 -5.72 -10.43 0.80
N LYS A 117 -6.35 -9.96 1.88
CA LYS A 117 -7.65 -9.30 1.79
C LYS A 117 -7.76 -8.13 2.76
N VAL A 118 -8.34 -7.04 2.29
CA VAL A 118 -8.82 -5.92 3.12
C VAL A 118 -10.33 -5.85 2.95
N GLU A 119 -11.07 -5.68 4.03
CA GLU A 119 -12.54 -5.64 4.04
C GLU A 119 -13.05 -4.48 4.88
N ASN A 120 -14.27 -4.02 4.60
CA ASN A 120 -15.01 -3.04 5.40
C ASN A 120 -14.19 -1.78 5.70
N THR A 121 -13.51 -1.25 4.66
CA THR A 121 -12.72 -0.03 4.80
C THR A 121 -13.65 1.15 5.00
N LYS A 122 -13.45 1.88 6.10
CA LYS A 122 -14.22 3.07 6.47
C LYS A 122 -13.30 4.25 6.69
N LEU A 123 -13.62 5.36 6.02
CA LEU A 123 -13.08 6.68 6.27
C LEU A 123 -14.01 7.43 7.24
N PHE A 124 -13.50 7.82 8.41
CA PHE A 124 -14.26 8.63 9.38
C PHE A 124 -13.83 10.09 9.30
N LYS A 125 -12.53 10.36 9.42
CA LYS A 125 -11.93 11.69 9.29
C LYS A 125 -10.58 11.58 8.60
N GLY A 126 -10.46 12.18 7.42
CA GLY A 126 -9.20 12.22 6.68
C GLY A 126 -8.09 12.93 7.46
N ILE A 127 -6.84 12.55 7.19
CA ILE A 127 -5.66 13.27 7.69
C ILE A 127 -5.27 14.29 6.62
N VAL A 128 -5.44 15.57 6.96
CA VAL A 128 -5.16 16.73 6.11
C VAL A 128 -4.06 17.54 6.80
N PHE A 129 -3.01 17.89 6.08
CA PHE A 129 -1.88 18.66 6.60
C PHE A 129 -2.11 20.14 6.27
N ASP A 130 -2.66 20.87 7.24
CA ASP A 130 -3.03 22.28 7.11
C ASP A 130 -2.53 23.17 8.26
N GLY A 131 -1.59 22.63 9.06
CA GLY A 131 -1.00 23.26 10.24
C GLY A 131 -1.80 23.05 11.52
N GLN A 132 -2.97 22.39 11.44
CA GLN A 132 -3.80 22.05 12.61
C GLN A 132 -3.95 20.53 12.80
N GLU A 133 -3.30 19.73 11.97
CA GLU A 133 -3.25 18.27 12.14
C GLU A 133 -2.64 17.86 13.48
N LYS A 134 -2.95 16.62 13.88
CA LYS A 134 -2.20 15.97 14.96
C LYS A 134 -0.89 15.47 14.38
N GLU A 135 0.17 15.44 15.19
CA GLU A 135 1.41 14.79 14.80
C GLU A 135 1.44 13.32 15.25
N ASP A 136 0.84 13.00 16.40
CA ASP A 136 0.85 11.65 16.97
C ASP A 136 -0.41 10.86 16.61
N TYR A 137 -0.20 9.77 15.87
CA TYR A 137 -1.23 8.81 15.51
C TYR A 137 -0.94 7.44 16.12
N ILE A 138 -2.01 6.70 16.37
CA ILE A 138 -1.97 5.34 16.90
C ILE A 138 -2.66 4.46 15.89
N ILE A 139 -1.99 3.37 15.50
CA ILE A 139 -2.64 2.24 14.86
C ILE A 139 -2.84 1.14 15.89
N GLU A 140 -4.09 0.76 16.08
CA GLU A 140 -4.50 -0.38 16.88
C GLU A 140 -4.79 -1.58 15.96
N LEU A 141 -4.14 -2.71 16.23
CA LEU A 141 -4.32 -3.97 15.52
C LEU A 141 -4.87 -5.00 16.50
N LYS A 142 -6.16 -5.29 16.39
CA LYS A 142 -6.82 -6.31 17.20
C LYS A 142 -6.91 -7.60 16.42
N GLU A 143 -6.16 -8.61 16.82
CA GLU A 143 -6.25 -9.95 16.23
C GLU A 143 -7.62 -10.56 16.57
N LEU A 144 -8.37 -10.92 15.54
CA LEU A 144 -9.69 -11.55 15.66
C LEU A 144 -9.60 -13.08 15.53
N GLU A 145 -8.66 -13.55 14.71
CA GLU A 145 -8.47 -14.96 14.41
C GLU A 145 -7.01 -15.25 14.07
N LYS A 146 -6.49 -16.38 14.57
CA LYS A 146 -5.16 -16.89 14.23
C LYS A 146 -5.21 -18.39 13.98
N ARG A 147 -4.77 -18.79 12.80
CA ARG A 147 -4.60 -20.17 12.35
C ARG A 147 -3.24 -20.30 11.66
N ALA A 148 -2.82 -21.54 11.38
CA ALA A 148 -1.54 -21.81 10.72
C ALA A 148 -1.40 -21.11 9.35
N GLU A 149 -2.50 -20.96 8.61
CA GLU A 149 -2.47 -20.41 7.24
C GLU A 149 -3.13 -19.03 7.10
N GLN A 150 -3.82 -18.55 8.15
CA GLN A 150 -4.58 -17.32 8.08
C GLN A 150 -4.58 -16.56 9.41
N ILE A 151 -4.46 -15.24 9.33
CA ILE A 151 -4.63 -14.33 10.47
C ILE A 151 -5.57 -13.20 10.06
N VAL A 152 -6.51 -12.85 10.93
CA VAL A 152 -7.49 -11.80 10.68
C VAL A 152 -7.39 -10.74 11.77
N PHE A 153 -7.36 -9.47 11.37
CA PHE A 153 -7.30 -8.30 12.25
C PHE A 153 -8.49 -7.38 12.01
N GLU A 154 -8.96 -6.73 13.08
CA GLU A 154 -9.56 -5.41 12.97
C GLU A 154 -8.46 -4.37 13.20
N THR A 155 -8.37 -3.39 12.32
CA THR A 155 -7.36 -2.34 12.34
C THR A 155 -8.04 -0.99 12.47
N THR A 156 -7.53 -0.12 13.34
CA THR A 156 -8.07 1.22 13.55
C THR A 156 -6.93 2.22 13.65
N VAL A 157 -6.99 3.29 12.85
CA VAL A 157 -6.12 4.46 12.97
C VAL A 157 -6.88 5.53 13.73
N LEU A 158 -6.27 6.04 14.80
CA LEU A 158 -6.83 7.07 15.66
C LEU A 158 -5.76 8.08 16.11
N SER A 159 -6.21 9.25 16.53
CA SER A 159 -5.39 10.22 17.26
C SER A 159 -6.04 10.52 18.61
N GLU A 160 -5.23 10.92 19.59
CA GLU A 160 -5.76 11.35 20.88
C GLU A 160 -6.50 12.69 20.72
N GLY A 161 -7.67 12.78 21.34
CA GLY A 161 -8.47 14.00 21.42
C GLY A 161 -8.63 14.44 22.89
N GLU A 162 -9.19 15.63 23.11
CA GLU A 162 -9.29 16.22 24.46
C GLU A 162 -10.14 15.40 25.43
N LYS A 163 -11.22 14.79 24.93
CA LYS A 163 -12.15 13.96 25.74
C LYS A 163 -12.27 12.53 25.23
N LEU A 164 -12.33 12.37 23.91
CA LEU A 164 -12.44 11.08 23.23
C LEU A 164 -11.43 11.04 22.08
N PRO A 165 -10.92 9.85 21.73
CA PRO A 165 -10.06 9.70 20.57
C PRO A 165 -10.82 10.06 19.28
N THR A 166 -10.10 10.61 18.31
CA THR A 166 -10.61 10.82 16.96
C THR A 166 -10.27 9.62 16.11
N TYR A 167 -11.29 8.92 15.61
CA TYR A 167 -11.11 7.84 14.64
C TYR A 167 -10.92 8.40 13.24
N HIS A 168 -9.91 7.91 12.53
CA HIS A 168 -9.60 8.33 11.17
C HIS A 168 -9.99 7.27 10.15
N TYR A 169 -9.52 6.04 10.35
CA TYR A 169 -9.73 4.92 9.44
C TYR A 169 -9.97 3.62 10.20
N ARG A 170 -10.75 2.72 9.62
CA ARG A 170 -10.87 1.33 10.08
C ARG A 170 -10.95 0.39 8.90
N ALA A 171 -10.35 -0.79 9.03
CA ALA A 171 -10.52 -1.88 8.09
C ALA A 171 -10.34 -3.22 8.80
N LYS A 172 -10.85 -4.28 8.19
CA LYS A 172 -10.51 -5.65 8.56
C LYS A 172 -9.46 -6.16 7.58
N VAL A 173 -8.37 -6.74 8.09
CA VAL A 173 -7.24 -7.21 7.28
C VAL A 173 -7.08 -8.71 7.49
N THR A 174 -7.01 -9.46 6.40
CA THR A 174 -6.68 -10.88 6.40
C THR A 174 -5.31 -11.08 5.78
N LEU A 175 -4.42 -11.69 6.56
CA LEU A 175 -3.14 -12.20 6.09
C LEU A 175 -3.28 -13.69 5.79
N VAL A 176 -2.61 -14.15 4.74
CA VAL A 176 -2.50 -15.57 4.38
C VAL A 176 -1.03 -15.96 4.36
N HIS A 177 -0.70 -17.15 4.84
CA HIS A 177 0.66 -17.66 4.82
C HIS A 177 1.18 -17.68 3.37
N LYS A 178 2.42 -17.26 3.13
CA LYS A 178 2.96 -17.06 1.75
C LYS A 178 2.92 -18.30 0.87
N LYS A 179 2.91 -19.50 1.47
CA LYS A 179 2.77 -20.78 0.74
C LYS A 179 1.32 -21.19 0.44
N ALA A 180 0.35 -20.49 0.99
CA ALA A 180 -1.08 -20.78 0.88
C ALA A 180 -1.86 -19.66 0.15
N ILE A 181 -1.17 -18.71 -0.49
CA ILE A 181 -1.81 -17.66 -1.29
C ILE A 181 -2.55 -18.33 -2.45
N PRO A 182 -3.87 -18.12 -2.61
CA PRO A 182 -4.63 -18.66 -3.73
C PRO A 182 -4.08 -18.20 -5.09
N GLU A 183 -4.22 -19.05 -6.11
CA GLU A 183 -3.86 -18.67 -7.47
C GLU A 183 -4.65 -17.45 -7.96
N ALA A 184 -3.95 -16.57 -8.67
CA ALA A 184 -4.55 -15.39 -9.28
C ALA A 184 -5.56 -15.79 -10.36
N PRO A 185 -6.80 -15.29 -10.32
CA PRO A 185 -7.77 -15.56 -11.37
C PRO A 185 -7.35 -14.90 -12.69
N LYS A 186 -7.97 -15.34 -13.78
CA LYS A 186 -7.87 -14.69 -15.10
C LYS A 186 -9.03 -13.74 -15.32
N PHE A 187 -8.73 -12.62 -15.98
CA PHE A 187 -9.68 -11.59 -16.34
C PHE A 187 -9.44 -11.13 -17.78
N SER A 188 -10.53 -10.92 -18.52
CA SER A 188 -10.51 -10.31 -19.85
C SER A 188 -11.51 -9.18 -19.85
N HIS A 189 -11.03 -7.96 -20.08
CA HIS A 189 -11.92 -6.82 -20.26
C HIS A 189 -12.58 -6.88 -21.64
N GLN A 190 -13.75 -6.26 -21.74
CA GLN A 190 -14.41 -6.03 -23.02
C GLN A 190 -14.38 -4.53 -23.28
N ILE A 191 -13.94 -4.13 -24.46
CA ILE A 191 -14.05 -2.74 -24.93
C ILE A 191 -15.34 -2.59 -25.76
N SER A 192 -16.01 -1.44 -25.64
CA SER A 192 -17.25 -1.20 -26.37
C SER A 192 -17.09 -1.10 -27.89
N GLY A 193 -15.87 -0.78 -28.37
CA GLY A 193 -15.57 -0.47 -29.77
C GLY A 193 -16.04 0.91 -30.24
N ASN A 194 -16.79 1.64 -29.40
CA ASN A 194 -17.39 2.94 -29.73
C ASN A 194 -16.67 4.12 -29.06
N TYR A 195 -15.67 3.83 -28.23
CA TYR A 195 -14.83 4.84 -27.59
C TYR A 195 -13.48 4.92 -28.30
N GLN A 196 -13.10 6.11 -28.73
CA GLN A 196 -11.77 6.37 -29.24
C GLN A 196 -10.82 6.54 -28.05
N ALA A 197 -9.76 5.74 -28.01
CA ALA A 197 -8.77 5.82 -26.95
C ALA A 197 -8.17 7.24 -26.86
N THR A 198 -8.01 7.75 -25.65
CA THR A 198 -7.47 9.08 -25.38
C THR A 198 -6.24 9.01 -24.48
N ASP A 199 -5.36 9.99 -24.61
CA ASP A 199 -4.16 10.13 -23.80
C ASP A 199 -4.54 10.45 -22.34
N GLY A 200 -4.01 9.66 -21.41
CA GLY A 200 -4.22 9.83 -19.98
C GLY A 200 -3.48 11.02 -19.39
N ALA A 201 -2.39 11.47 -20.01
CA ALA A 201 -1.59 12.61 -19.52
C ALA A 201 -2.42 13.89 -19.39
N ILE A 202 -3.36 14.10 -20.32
CA ILE A 202 -4.27 15.27 -20.35
C ILE A 202 -5.05 15.40 -19.03
N LEU A 203 -5.43 14.28 -18.40
CA LEU A 203 -6.21 14.28 -17.16
C LEU A 203 -5.48 14.98 -16.00
N TYR A 204 -4.15 14.97 -16.02
CA TYR A 204 -3.31 15.59 -14.99
C TYR A 204 -2.94 17.04 -15.32
N GLU A 205 -3.23 17.50 -16.54
CA GLU A 205 -2.94 18.85 -17.03
C GLU A 205 -4.19 19.75 -17.06
N ASP A 206 -5.35 19.19 -17.38
CA ASP A 206 -6.60 19.93 -17.58
C ASP A 206 -7.43 20.13 -16.30
N GLY A 207 -6.92 19.67 -15.15
CA GLY A 207 -7.61 19.74 -13.86
C GLY A 207 -8.64 18.63 -13.64
N SER A 208 -8.69 17.60 -14.49
CA SER A 208 -9.53 16.42 -14.28
C SER A 208 -9.08 15.59 -13.08
N LEU A 209 -7.79 15.55 -12.80
CA LEU A 209 -7.18 14.92 -11.63
C LEU A 209 -6.19 15.90 -10.96
N PHE A 210 -6.15 15.90 -9.63
CA PHE A 210 -5.26 16.76 -8.83
C PHE A 210 -3.89 16.11 -8.54
N HIS A 211 -3.65 14.91 -9.08
CA HIS A 211 -2.54 14.04 -8.71
C HIS A 211 -1.21 14.53 -9.33
N GLY A 212 -0.19 14.64 -8.49
CA GLY A 212 1.18 14.95 -8.90
C GLY A 212 1.94 13.70 -9.36
N LYS A 213 3.17 13.91 -9.89
CA LYS A 213 3.98 12.91 -10.62
C LYS A 213 4.03 11.48 -10.03
N TYR A 214 4.01 11.29 -8.71
CA TYR A 214 4.07 9.95 -8.10
C TYR A 214 2.75 9.16 -8.15
N PHE A 215 1.66 9.80 -8.56
CA PHE A 215 0.34 9.20 -8.73
C PHE A 215 -0.15 9.27 -10.19
N GLN A 216 0.66 9.79 -11.11
CA GLN A 216 0.33 9.92 -12.53
C GLN A 216 0.62 8.62 -13.27
N GLY A 217 -0.30 7.66 -13.15
CA GLY A 217 -0.11 6.33 -13.72
C GLY A 217 -1.03 5.96 -14.86
N ILE A 218 -1.99 6.81 -15.25
CA ILE A 218 -2.88 6.54 -16.39
C ILE A 218 -2.18 6.94 -17.69
N GLU A 219 -1.84 5.96 -18.54
CA GLU A 219 -1.28 6.23 -19.87
C GLU A 219 -2.37 6.50 -20.91
N GLN A 220 -3.44 5.71 -20.91
CA GLN A 220 -4.55 5.87 -21.85
C GLN A 220 -5.88 5.47 -21.20
N ILE A 221 -6.95 6.16 -21.61
CA ILE A 221 -8.32 5.67 -21.44
C ILE A 221 -8.65 4.85 -22.69
N LEU A 222 -8.86 3.54 -22.54
CA LEU A 222 -9.12 2.62 -23.65
C LEU A 222 -10.62 2.49 -23.97
N ASP A 223 -11.47 2.58 -22.95
CA ASP A 223 -12.92 2.57 -23.09
C ASP A 223 -13.56 3.37 -21.96
N CYS A 224 -14.65 4.08 -22.24
CA CYS A 224 -15.37 4.84 -21.23
C CYS A 224 -16.84 4.99 -21.63
N THR A 225 -17.69 4.22 -20.98
CA THR A 225 -19.14 4.12 -21.19
C THR A 225 -19.87 4.35 -19.86
N GLU A 226 -21.21 4.43 -19.85
CA GLU A 226 -21.98 4.50 -18.60
C GLU A 226 -21.74 3.29 -17.68
N GLY A 227 -21.34 2.14 -18.24
CA GLY A 227 -21.12 0.90 -17.49
C GLY A 227 -19.69 0.68 -17.03
N GLN A 228 -18.70 1.40 -17.57
CA GLN A 228 -17.29 1.16 -17.23
C GLN A 228 -16.34 2.28 -17.66
N ILE A 229 -15.14 2.26 -17.08
CA ILE A 229 -13.93 2.85 -17.64
C ILE A 229 -12.79 1.81 -17.63
N VAL A 230 -12.04 1.73 -18.73
CA VAL A 230 -10.88 0.84 -18.90
C VAL A 230 -9.65 1.70 -19.15
N LEU A 231 -8.60 1.47 -18.36
CA LEU A 231 -7.37 2.25 -18.39
C LEU A 231 -6.18 1.33 -18.69
N SER A 232 -5.23 1.80 -19.50
CA SER A 232 -3.86 1.27 -19.49
C SER A 232 -3.00 2.15 -18.59
N CYS A 233 -2.22 1.52 -17.72
CA CYS A 233 -1.52 2.20 -16.65
C CYS A 233 -0.08 1.70 -16.50
N VAL A 234 0.82 2.62 -16.15
CA VAL A 234 2.17 2.32 -15.67
C VAL A 234 2.38 3.13 -14.40
N GLY A 235 2.48 2.43 -13.26
CA GLY A 235 2.74 3.10 -11.98
C GLY A 235 4.13 3.76 -11.99
N PRO A 236 4.24 5.08 -11.78
CA PRO A 236 5.53 5.76 -11.78
C PRO A 236 6.40 5.24 -10.63
N GLU A 237 7.72 5.21 -10.85
CA GLU A 237 8.64 4.85 -9.78
C GLU A 237 8.68 5.95 -8.71
N VAL A 238 8.55 5.55 -7.45
CA VAL A 238 8.64 6.45 -6.30
C VAL A 238 9.86 6.06 -5.48
N PRO A 239 10.93 6.87 -5.44
CA PRO A 239 12.11 6.57 -4.65
C PRO A 239 11.79 6.36 -3.17
N LEU A 240 12.52 5.48 -2.47
CA LEU A 240 12.24 5.19 -1.06
C LEU A 240 12.27 6.44 -0.17
N SER A 241 13.19 7.38 -0.44
CA SER A 241 13.27 8.69 0.23
C SER A 241 12.00 9.53 0.06
N GLU A 242 11.30 9.37 -1.06
CA GLU A 242 10.10 10.12 -1.42
C GLU A 242 8.83 9.45 -0.87
N GLN A 243 8.83 8.12 -0.75
CA GLN A 243 7.75 7.36 -0.12
C GLN A 243 7.56 7.71 1.38
N GLY A 244 8.57 8.31 2.00
CA GLY A 244 8.54 8.73 3.40
C GLY A 244 8.23 7.57 4.36
N GLN A 245 7.30 7.78 5.27
CA GLN A 245 6.91 6.78 6.28
C GLN A 245 5.90 5.75 5.75
N PHE A 246 5.62 5.75 4.45
CA PHE A 246 4.68 4.84 3.78
C PHE A 246 5.37 4.02 2.68
N PRO A 247 6.44 3.27 3.01
CA PRO A 247 7.12 2.47 2.01
C PRO A 247 6.20 1.35 1.51
N ILE A 248 6.29 1.05 0.22
CA ILE A 248 5.64 -0.12 -0.37
C ILE A 248 6.24 -1.40 0.23
N GLN A 249 5.38 -2.35 0.55
CA GLN A 249 5.73 -3.74 0.87
C GLN A 249 4.93 -4.63 -0.07
N SER A 250 3.90 -5.32 0.43
CA SER A 250 3.01 -6.11 -0.43
C SER A 250 1.94 -5.27 -1.15
N VAL A 251 1.70 -4.03 -0.68
CA VAL A 251 0.69 -3.14 -1.26
C VAL A 251 1.37 -1.93 -1.89
N ASN A 252 1.35 -1.84 -3.22
CA ASN A 252 1.75 -0.62 -3.92
C ASN A 252 0.60 0.39 -3.90
N THR A 253 0.57 1.25 -2.87
CA THR A 253 -0.52 2.20 -2.66
C THR A 253 -0.55 3.31 -3.70
N PHE A 254 0.58 3.65 -4.31
CA PHE A 254 0.67 4.63 -5.40
C PHE A 254 -0.07 4.15 -6.65
N PHE A 255 0.10 2.87 -7.01
CA PHE A 255 -0.68 2.28 -8.10
C PHE A 255 -2.14 2.05 -7.70
N ALA A 256 -2.40 1.57 -6.47
CA ALA A 256 -3.75 1.24 -6.03
C ALA A 256 -4.72 2.44 -6.12
N ASP A 257 -4.20 3.66 -5.95
CA ASP A 257 -4.95 4.91 -6.10
C ASP A 257 -5.55 5.10 -7.50
N ILE A 258 -4.90 4.59 -8.55
CA ILE A 258 -5.34 4.74 -9.95
C ILE A 258 -6.75 4.18 -10.17
N GLN A 259 -7.17 3.17 -9.39
CA GLN A 259 -8.56 2.68 -9.41
C GLN A 259 -9.55 3.80 -9.07
N TYR A 260 -9.27 4.58 -8.02
CA TYR A 260 -10.09 5.72 -7.61
C TYR A 260 -9.94 6.89 -8.58
N GLN A 261 -8.78 7.09 -9.19
CA GLN A 261 -8.63 8.07 -10.27
C GLN A 261 -9.55 7.75 -11.45
N GLY A 262 -9.62 6.50 -11.88
CA GLY A 262 -10.57 6.06 -12.91
C GLY A 262 -12.02 6.36 -12.53
N MET A 263 -12.38 6.13 -11.26
CA MET A 263 -13.70 6.50 -10.73
C MET A 263 -13.97 8.02 -10.78
N VAL A 264 -12.97 8.85 -10.46
CA VAL A 264 -13.05 10.32 -10.54
C VAL A 264 -13.29 10.78 -11.99
N VAL A 265 -12.49 10.26 -12.92
CA VAL A 265 -12.62 10.56 -14.36
C VAL A 265 -14.01 10.17 -14.87
N TRP A 266 -14.50 9.00 -14.48
CA TRP A 266 -15.84 8.56 -14.85
C TRP A 266 -16.92 9.49 -14.30
N VAL A 267 -16.86 9.87 -13.02
CA VAL A 267 -17.82 10.80 -12.40
C VAL A 267 -17.81 12.15 -13.12
N GLN A 268 -16.64 12.71 -13.39
CA GLN A 268 -16.54 13.99 -14.09
C GLN A 268 -17.22 13.94 -15.47
N LYS A 269 -17.02 12.86 -16.21
CA LYS A 269 -17.57 12.69 -17.56
C LYS A 269 -19.08 12.47 -17.56
N TYR A 270 -19.62 11.75 -16.58
CA TYR A 270 -21.03 11.32 -16.55
C TYR A 270 -21.92 12.09 -15.55
N LYS A 271 -21.35 12.99 -14.74
CA LYS A 271 -22.08 13.76 -13.71
C LYS A 271 -21.80 15.26 -13.82
N ASP A 272 -21.89 15.81 -15.04
CA ASP A 272 -21.79 17.25 -15.31
C ASP A 272 -20.50 17.91 -14.79
N GLY A 273 -19.36 17.24 -14.93
CA GLY A 273 -18.08 17.75 -14.44
C GLY A 273 -17.89 17.67 -12.93
N ALA A 274 -18.79 17.01 -12.19
CA ALA A 274 -18.68 16.84 -10.75
C ALA A 274 -17.37 16.14 -10.37
N LYS A 275 -16.92 16.44 -9.16
CA LYS A 275 -15.74 15.85 -8.56
C LYS A 275 -16.13 14.81 -7.52
N SER A 276 -15.19 13.95 -7.14
CA SER A 276 -15.46 12.84 -6.22
C SER A 276 -14.30 12.59 -5.27
N LEU A 277 -14.62 12.06 -4.09
CA LEU A 277 -13.64 11.62 -3.08
C LEU A 277 -14.00 10.20 -2.60
N PRO A 278 -13.02 9.38 -2.22
CA PRO A 278 -13.28 8.05 -1.67
C PRO A 278 -14.15 8.09 -0.41
N LEU A 279 -15.12 7.17 -0.33
CA LEU A 279 -16.04 7.02 0.79
C LEU A 279 -15.78 5.73 1.57
N GLN A 280 -15.79 4.60 0.87
CA GLN A 280 -15.63 3.27 1.46
C GLN A 280 -15.19 2.24 0.43
N THR A 281 -14.77 1.08 0.92
CA THR A 281 -14.48 -0.11 0.12
C THR A 281 -14.97 -1.34 0.84
N ASP A 282 -15.83 -2.14 0.20
CA ASP A 282 -16.34 -3.36 0.81
C ASP A 282 -15.24 -4.42 0.91
N SER A 283 -14.47 -4.64 -0.17
CA SER A 283 -13.28 -5.48 -0.11
C SER A 283 -12.25 -5.18 -1.19
N ALA A 284 -10.98 -5.48 -0.91
CA ALA A 284 -9.89 -5.59 -1.87
C ALA A 284 -9.14 -6.90 -1.64
N ILE A 285 -8.99 -7.72 -2.67
CA ILE A 285 -8.21 -8.97 -2.66
C ILE A 285 -6.92 -8.72 -3.45
N LEU A 286 -5.78 -9.10 -2.88
CA LEU A 286 -4.45 -8.97 -3.47
C LEU A 286 -3.90 -10.36 -3.75
N TYR A 287 -3.74 -10.68 -5.05
CA TYR A 287 -3.20 -11.97 -5.50
C TYR A 287 -1.72 -11.89 -5.81
N LYS A 288 -1.25 -10.72 -6.27
CA LYS A 288 0.15 -10.47 -6.63
C LYS A 288 0.56 -9.06 -6.25
N ASN A 289 1.84 -8.89 -5.92
CA ASN A 289 2.43 -7.57 -5.72
C ASN A 289 2.44 -6.81 -7.05
N ILE A 290 2.09 -5.53 -7.00
CA ILE A 290 2.12 -4.62 -8.16
C ILE A 290 3.46 -3.88 -8.18
N PRO A 291 4.40 -4.22 -9.08
CA PRO A 291 5.68 -3.51 -9.17
C PRO A 291 5.51 -2.13 -9.83
N PHE A 292 6.45 -1.22 -9.55
CA PHE A 292 6.58 0.03 -10.33
C PHE A 292 7.02 -0.26 -11.76
N GLY A 293 6.72 0.67 -12.69
CA GLY A 293 7.15 0.61 -14.08
C GLY A 293 6.51 -0.51 -14.92
N LYS A 294 5.70 -1.39 -14.33
CA LYS A 294 4.99 -2.44 -15.06
C LYS A 294 3.71 -1.90 -15.67
N LYS A 295 3.54 -2.17 -16.96
CA LYS A 295 2.29 -1.96 -17.66
C LYS A 295 1.23 -2.92 -17.14
N LEU A 296 0.11 -2.35 -16.70
CA LEU A 296 -1.07 -3.05 -16.19
C LEU A 296 -2.31 -2.35 -16.73
N TRP A 297 -3.44 -3.03 -16.62
CA TRP A 297 -4.74 -2.46 -16.96
C TRP A 297 -5.61 -2.37 -15.71
N VAL A 298 -6.46 -1.35 -15.69
CA VAL A 298 -7.46 -1.17 -14.65
C VAL A 298 -8.82 -1.12 -15.32
N ASN A 299 -9.67 -2.11 -15.04
CA ASN A 299 -11.09 -2.06 -15.39
C ASN A 299 -11.87 -1.59 -14.17
N VAL A 300 -12.65 -0.53 -14.30
CA VAL A 300 -13.60 -0.04 -13.29
C VAL A 300 -14.99 -0.23 -13.87
N LYS A 301 -15.71 -1.23 -13.37
CA LYS A 301 -17.08 -1.55 -13.75
C LYS A 301 -18.05 -0.83 -12.81
N ILE A 302 -18.90 0.02 -13.37
CA ILE A 302 -19.87 0.81 -12.61
C ILE A 302 -21.04 -0.09 -12.20
N LYS A 303 -21.36 -0.09 -10.90
CA LYS A 303 -22.45 -0.88 -10.30
C LYS A 303 -23.64 -0.03 -9.93
N GLU A 304 -23.37 1.19 -9.46
CA GLU A 304 -24.38 2.17 -9.06
C GLU A 304 -23.84 3.57 -9.32
N ALA A 305 -24.67 4.46 -9.89
CA ALA A 305 -24.32 5.86 -10.06
C ALA A 305 -25.54 6.76 -9.79
N THR A 306 -25.50 7.49 -8.68
CA THR A 306 -26.54 8.45 -8.26
C THR A 306 -26.00 9.87 -8.33
N ASP A 307 -26.79 10.86 -7.91
CA ASP A 307 -26.34 12.25 -7.81
C ASP A 307 -25.40 12.51 -6.64
N PHE A 308 -25.29 11.56 -5.69
CA PHE A 308 -24.54 11.73 -4.46
C PHE A 308 -23.35 10.77 -4.32
N LYS A 309 -23.37 9.64 -5.02
CA LYS A 309 -22.32 8.62 -4.96
C LYS A 309 -22.24 7.78 -6.23
N MET A 310 -21.08 7.18 -6.46
CA MET A 310 -20.85 6.14 -7.45
C MET A 310 -20.15 4.94 -6.80
N ILE A 311 -20.58 3.72 -7.14
CA ILE A 311 -20.01 2.45 -6.65
C ILE A 311 -19.54 1.63 -7.84
N ALA A 312 -18.34 1.05 -7.71
CA ALA A 312 -17.72 0.22 -8.74
C ALA A 312 -17.08 -1.07 -8.21
N GLU A 313 -16.90 -2.01 -9.13
CA GLU A 313 -15.97 -3.13 -9.01
C GLU A 313 -14.73 -2.81 -9.85
N CYS A 314 -13.53 -2.90 -9.28
CA CYS A 314 -12.28 -2.61 -9.97
C CYS A 314 -11.43 -3.89 -10.09
N THR A 315 -10.81 -4.10 -11.23
CA THR A 315 -9.88 -5.22 -11.46
C THR A 315 -8.59 -4.69 -12.07
N VAL A 316 -7.46 -5.02 -11.45
CA VAL A 316 -6.10 -4.74 -11.94
C VAL A 316 -5.50 -6.03 -12.49
N TYR A 317 -5.01 -6.02 -13.73
CA TYR A 317 -4.52 -7.22 -14.42
C TYR A 317 -3.39 -6.90 -15.42
N ASP A 318 -2.61 -7.92 -15.79
CA ASP A 318 -1.59 -7.84 -16.86
C ASP A 318 -2.13 -8.25 -18.24
N GLU A 319 -1.25 -8.23 -19.25
CA GLU A 319 -1.60 -8.48 -20.66
C GLU A 319 -2.15 -9.88 -20.86
N GLU A 320 -1.66 -10.85 -20.10
CA GLU A 320 -2.13 -12.23 -20.08
C GLU A 320 -3.42 -12.40 -19.26
N GLY A 321 -4.01 -11.31 -18.79
CA GLY A 321 -5.23 -11.29 -17.98
C GLY A 321 -5.04 -11.77 -16.55
N THR A 322 -3.80 -11.90 -16.05
CA THR A 322 -3.55 -12.33 -14.68
C THR A 322 -3.91 -11.21 -13.72
N VAL A 323 -4.80 -11.49 -12.77
CA VAL A 323 -5.27 -10.50 -11.81
C VAL A 323 -4.22 -10.26 -10.71
N TYR A 324 -3.97 -8.99 -10.40
CA TYR A 324 -3.14 -8.54 -9.28
C TYR A 324 -4.00 -8.15 -8.09
N MET A 325 -5.08 -7.41 -8.37
CA MET A 325 -5.98 -6.88 -7.35
C MET A 325 -7.42 -6.87 -7.87
N GLN A 326 -8.35 -7.23 -7.00
CA GLN A 326 -9.79 -7.09 -7.21
C GLN A 326 -10.40 -6.30 -6.07
N THR A 327 -11.07 -5.20 -6.39
CA THR A 327 -11.73 -4.33 -5.43
C THR A 327 -13.23 -4.36 -5.68
N ASN A 328 -14.03 -4.72 -4.67
CA ASN A 328 -15.48 -4.73 -4.76
C ASN A 328 -16.06 -3.65 -3.85
N GLY A 329 -17.14 -3.02 -4.32
CA GLY A 329 -17.84 -1.99 -3.55
C GLY A 329 -16.97 -0.77 -3.26
N ALA A 330 -16.06 -0.41 -4.16
CA ALA A 330 -15.34 0.86 -4.08
C ALA A 330 -16.37 1.97 -4.32
N ALA A 331 -16.50 2.89 -3.37
CA ALA A 331 -17.47 3.97 -3.44
C ALA A 331 -16.79 5.33 -3.36
N VAL A 332 -17.25 6.26 -4.20
CA VAL A 332 -16.86 7.67 -4.16
C VAL A 332 -18.10 8.57 -4.03
N THR A 333 -17.95 9.73 -3.42
CA THR A 333 -18.99 10.77 -3.41
C THR A 333 -19.13 11.40 -4.80
N VAL A 334 -20.27 12.02 -5.10
CA VAL A 334 -20.43 12.91 -6.26
C VAL A 334 -20.72 14.30 -5.72
N SER A 335 -19.86 15.28 -6.01
CA SER A 335 -19.97 16.65 -5.51
C SER A 335 -19.73 17.65 -6.63
N LYS A 336 -20.77 18.42 -6.95
CA LYS A 336 -20.70 19.55 -7.90
C LYS A 336 -20.04 20.80 -7.32
N GLN A 337 -19.92 20.86 -5.98
CA GLN A 337 -19.32 21.99 -5.27
C GLN A 337 -17.82 21.80 -5.00
N LEU A 338 -17.34 20.55 -5.07
CA LEU A 338 -15.94 20.24 -4.86
C LEU A 338 -15.13 20.73 -6.06
N VAL A 339 -14.06 21.45 -5.77
CA VAL A 339 -13.05 21.94 -6.70
C VAL A 339 -11.67 21.60 -6.13
N TRP A 340 -10.63 21.57 -6.95
CA TRP A 340 -9.24 21.44 -6.49
C TRP A 340 -8.31 22.34 -7.27
#